data_AF-A0A7X5FQH6-F1
#
_entry.id   AF-A0A7X5FQH6-F1
#
_cell.length_a   1.000
_cell.length_b   1.000
_cell.length_c   1.000
_cell.angle_alpha   90.00
_cell.angle_beta   90.00
_cell.angle_gamma   90.00
#
_symmetry.space_group_name_H-M   'P 1'
#
loop_
_entity.id
_entity.type
_entity.pdbx_description
1 polymer ?
#
loop_
_entity_poly.entity_id
_entity_poly.type
_entity_poly.pdbx_seq_one_letter_code
_entity_poly.pdbx_strand_id
1 'polypeptide(L)'
;MQKLRGLNDRIVSSITHEPLNKLLHPVSVFSKNIGDLLSLGERLSRLDYRAESTLNVVDFDDTLYSRYEQLQLKGFQDNRGEMGNKFVRENFGFRKFIEKFYSRSRAVEKILGVVESQTETHTSLILTAGMQDLQELKVDSLDICRESVALITVDFALKKPLELIKYIIDTLKYVPGKIIIYEDKPECFEGEMQSIRQLLPKTEIVVDKVFLNPPGMMKQIHSIEQNIYKV
;
A
#
# COMPACT_ATOMS: atom_id res chain seq x y z
N MET A 1 7.41 51.52 36.43
CA MET A 1 7.17 50.21 37.07
C MET A 1 5.68 49.94 37.12
N GLN A 2 5.26 48.74 36.67
CA GLN A 2 4.01 48.03 37.00
C GLN A 2 2.69 48.66 36.49
N LYS A 3 1.72 47.95 35.89
CA LYS A 3 1.43 46.52 35.64
C LYS A 3 0.37 46.52 34.51
N LEU A 4 0.54 45.88 33.36
CA LEU A 4 0.26 44.46 33.10
C LEU A 4 -0.95 43.90 33.88
N ARG A 5 -2.16 44.40 33.61
CA ARG A 5 -3.44 43.71 33.87
C ARG A 5 -4.45 44.18 32.82
N GLY A 6 -4.78 43.32 31.86
CA GLY A 6 -5.80 43.65 30.85
C GLY A 6 -5.86 42.75 29.63
N LEU A 7 -4.96 41.76 29.50
CA LEU A 7 -4.93 40.86 28.34
C LEU A 7 -5.13 39.37 28.68
N ASN A 8 -5.52 39.03 29.91
CA ASN A 8 -5.69 37.63 30.33
C ASN A 8 -7.14 37.11 30.33
N ASP A 9 -8.16 37.93 30.12
CA ASP A 9 -9.56 37.48 30.29
C ASP A 9 -10.34 37.31 28.98
N ARG A 10 -9.66 37.27 27.82
CA ARG A 10 -10.29 37.01 26.51
C ARG A 10 -9.74 35.81 25.74
N ILE A 11 -8.87 35.01 26.34
CA ILE A 11 -8.35 33.75 25.75
C ILE A 11 -8.78 32.55 26.62
N VAL A 12 -9.92 32.66 27.32
CA VAL A 12 -10.48 31.57 28.12
C VAL A 12 -12.00 31.51 27.92
N SER A 13 -12.47 31.21 26.70
CA SER A 13 -13.87 30.76 26.56
C SER A 13 -14.21 29.97 25.28
N SER A 14 -13.24 29.51 24.48
CA SER A 14 -13.57 28.67 23.31
C SER A 14 -12.61 27.52 23.07
N ILE A 15 -12.10 26.91 24.14
CA ILE A 15 -11.56 25.55 24.08
C ILE A 15 -12.74 24.60 24.34
N THR A 16 -13.60 24.47 23.33
CA THR A 16 -14.43 23.28 23.20
C THR A 16 -13.49 22.13 22.85
N HIS A 17 -13.56 21.05 23.64
CA HIS A 17 -12.83 19.81 23.44
C HIS A 17 -13.07 19.21 22.04
N GLU A 18 -12.22 19.56 21.07
CA GLU A 18 -11.92 18.65 19.96
C GLU A 18 -10.77 17.74 20.39
N PRO A 19 -10.85 16.41 20.14
CA PRO A 19 -9.75 15.52 20.47
C PRO A 19 -8.53 15.87 19.61
N LEU A 20 -7.40 16.00 20.29
CA LEU A 20 -6.06 16.33 19.81
C LEU A 20 -5.45 15.24 18.90
N ASN A 21 -6.24 14.69 17.98
CA ASN A 21 -5.88 13.60 17.07
C ASN A 21 -5.84 14.02 15.59
N LYS A 22 -5.91 15.33 15.31
CA LYS A 22 -5.81 15.88 13.95
C LYS A 22 -4.69 16.92 13.86
N LEU A 23 -3.44 16.53 14.07
CA LEU A 23 -2.25 17.30 13.63
C LEU A 23 -0.92 16.56 13.81
N LEU A 24 -0.91 15.23 13.68
CA LEU A 24 0.30 14.52 13.29
C LEU A 24 0.22 14.34 11.77
N HIS A 25 0.75 15.32 11.02
CA HIS A 25 1.19 15.00 9.67
C HIS A 25 2.14 13.80 9.79
N PRO A 26 1.95 12.71 9.03
CA PRO A 26 2.92 11.64 9.02
C PRO A 26 4.28 12.26 8.70
N VAL A 27 5.24 12.10 9.61
CA VAL A 27 6.64 12.35 9.27
C VAL A 27 6.91 11.47 8.07
N SER A 28 7.27 12.09 6.94
CA SER A 28 7.47 11.37 5.69
C SER A 28 8.41 10.18 5.93
N VAL A 29 8.13 9.04 5.33
CA VAL A 29 8.98 7.85 5.50
C VAL A 29 10.38 8.03 4.90
N PHE A 30 10.51 8.98 4.00
CA PHE A 30 11.79 9.45 3.46
C PHE A 30 12.42 10.56 4.30
N SER A 31 11.67 11.20 5.21
CA SER A 31 12.11 12.39 5.96
C SER A 31 12.80 12.12 7.29
N LYS A 32 12.97 10.86 7.71
CA LYS A 32 13.65 10.57 9.00
C LYS A 32 15.10 11.07 9.03
N ASN A 33 15.77 11.22 7.88
CA ASN A 33 17.01 11.97 7.70
C ASN A 33 17.24 12.27 6.20
N ILE A 34 17.63 13.50 5.83
CA ILE A 34 18.03 13.87 4.45
C ILE A 34 19.14 12.94 3.91
N GLY A 35 20.00 12.44 4.79
CA GLY A 35 21.05 11.47 4.42
C GLY A 35 20.50 10.17 3.81
N ASP A 36 19.31 9.73 4.22
CA ASP A 36 18.71 8.50 3.70
C ASP A 36 18.26 8.68 2.24
N LEU A 37 17.64 9.82 1.92
CA LEU A 37 17.24 10.16 0.55
C LEU A 37 18.45 10.27 -0.39
N LEU A 38 19.53 10.93 0.06
CA LEU A 38 20.75 11.05 -0.73
C LEU A 38 21.39 9.69 -1.01
N SER A 39 21.45 8.83 0.01
CA SER A 39 21.97 7.45 -0.11
C SER A 39 21.14 6.61 -1.10
N LEU A 40 19.81 6.69 -1.03
CA LEU A 40 18.93 6.01 -1.99
C LEU A 40 19.11 6.55 -3.41
N GLY A 41 19.18 7.88 -3.57
CA GLY A 41 19.42 8.51 -4.86
C GLY A 41 20.75 8.11 -5.50
N GLU A 42 21.82 8.02 -4.70
CA GLU A 42 23.12 7.54 -5.18
C GLU A 42 23.08 6.07 -5.61
N ARG A 43 22.36 5.22 -4.87
CA ARG A 43 22.21 3.81 -5.24
C ARG A 43 21.41 3.65 -6.53
N LEU A 44 20.32 4.41 -6.69
CA LEU A 44 19.48 4.41 -7.90
C LEU A 44 20.23 4.94 -9.13
N SER A 45 21.07 5.97 -8.97
CA SER A 45 21.81 6.57 -10.10
C SER A 45 22.85 5.63 -10.72
N ARG A 46 23.21 4.54 -10.02
CA ARG A 46 24.12 3.50 -10.51
C ARG A 46 23.41 2.36 -11.24
N LEU A 47 22.08 2.34 -11.24
CA LEU A 47 21.29 1.30 -11.90
C LEU A 47 20.99 1.68 -13.35
N ASP A 48 20.88 0.67 -14.21
CA ASP A 48 20.43 0.87 -15.58
C ASP A 48 18.98 1.36 -15.61
N TYR A 49 18.68 2.32 -16.49
CA TYR A 49 17.32 2.76 -16.77
C TYR A 49 16.74 1.99 -17.96
N ARG A 50 15.57 1.35 -17.78
CA ARG A 50 14.92 0.55 -18.81
C ARG A 50 13.57 1.16 -19.20
N ALA A 51 13.61 2.06 -20.19
CA ALA A 51 12.44 2.83 -20.64
C ALA A 51 11.21 1.99 -21.01
N GLU A 52 11.42 0.85 -21.66
CA GLU A 52 10.33 -0.04 -22.11
C GLU A 52 9.82 -0.99 -21.01
N SER A 53 10.41 -0.95 -19.81
CA SER A 53 10.03 -1.84 -18.71
C SER A 53 8.96 -1.22 -17.81
N THR A 54 8.00 -2.05 -17.42
CA THR A 54 6.90 -1.71 -16.51
C THR A 54 7.01 -2.55 -15.25
N LEU A 55 6.90 -1.89 -14.10
CA LEU A 55 6.70 -2.53 -12.80
C LEU A 55 5.25 -2.33 -12.35
N ASN A 56 4.50 -3.42 -12.22
CA ASN A 56 3.19 -3.43 -11.60
C ASN A 56 3.33 -3.66 -10.10
N VAL A 57 2.80 -2.76 -9.29
CA VAL A 57 2.78 -2.86 -7.83
C VAL A 57 1.33 -3.02 -7.43
N VAL A 58 0.99 -4.11 -6.75
CA VAL A 58 -0.39 -4.49 -6.47
C VAL A 58 -0.55 -4.68 -4.96
N ASP A 59 -1.44 -3.91 -4.33
CA ASP A 59 -1.90 -4.26 -2.98
C ASP A 59 -2.80 -5.49 -3.01
N PHE A 60 -2.92 -6.17 -1.88
CA PHE A 60 -3.69 -7.40 -1.77
C PHE A 60 -5.16 -7.14 -1.36
N ASP A 61 -5.38 -6.59 -0.17
CA ASP A 61 -6.70 -6.53 0.45
C ASP A 61 -7.49 -5.34 -0.10
N ASP A 62 -8.72 -5.59 -0.52
CA ASP A 62 -9.59 -4.64 -1.23
C ASP A 62 -9.03 -4.12 -2.57
N THR A 63 -7.96 -4.74 -3.08
CA THR A 63 -7.36 -4.46 -4.40
C THR A 63 -7.33 -5.71 -5.29
N LEU A 64 -6.50 -6.72 -4.97
CA LEU A 64 -6.51 -8.02 -5.66
C LEU A 64 -7.67 -8.91 -5.17
N TYR A 65 -8.13 -8.67 -3.94
CA TYR A 65 -9.15 -9.46 -3.27
C TYR A 65 -10.07 -8.62 -2.39
N SER A 66 -11.39 -8.70 -2.57
CA SER A 66 -12.36 -7.96 -1.74
C SER A 66 -12.57 -8.59 -0.36
N ARG A 67 -12.42 -7.81 0.71
CA ARG A 67 -12.67 -8.29 2.09
C ARG A 67 -14.13 -8.18 2.53
N TYR A 68 -15.03 -7.80 1.62
CA TYR A 68 -16.42 -7.51 1.97
C TYR A 68 -17.09 -8.61 2.81
N GLU A 69 -16.98 -9.89 2.42
CA GLU A 69 -17.58 -11.01 3.16
C GLU A 69 -17.03 -11.17 4.58
N GLN A 70 -15.72 -10.92 4.76
CA GLN A 70 -15.06 -11.00 6.06
C GLN A 70 -15.58 -9.91 6.99
N LEU A 71 -15.82 -8.71 6.44
CA LEU A 71 -16.37 -7.57 7.17
C LEU A 71 -17.85 -7.77 7.57
N GLN A 72 -18.55 -8.77 7.02
CA GLN A 72 -19.90 -9.14 7.48
C GLN A 72 -19.89 -10.10 8.67
N LEU A 73 -18.72 -10.64 9.05
CA LEU A 73 -18.63 -11.53 10.21
C LEU A 73 -18.73 -10.72 11.50
N LYS A 74 -19.76 -11.04 12.28
CA LYS A 74 -19.91 -10.51 13.65
C LYS A 74 -18.64 -10.80 14.45
N GLY A 75 -18.08 -9.77 15.07
CA GLY A 75 -16.80 -9.83 15.78
C GLY A 75 -15.60 -9.44 14.91
N PHE A 76 -15.56 -9.77 13.62
CA PHE A 76 -14.47 -9.29 12.74
C PHE A 76 -14.67 -7.82 12.34
N GLN A 77 -15.92 -7.43 12.05
CA GLN A 77 -16.27 -6.05 11.68
C GLN A 77 -15.78 -5.00 12.70
N ASP A 78 -15.80 -5.38 13.99
CA ASP A 78 -15.48 -4.54 15.14
C ASP A 78 -13.99 -4.61 15.52
N ASN A 79 -13.22 -5.53 14.92
CA ASN A 79 -11.83 -5.80 15.23
C ASN A 79 -11.00 -5.71 13.94
N ARG A 80 -10.40 -4.54 13.67
CA ARG A 80 -9.52 -4.32 12.50
C ARG A 80 -8.04 -4.41 12.87
N GLY A 81 -7.20 -4.59 11.86
CA GLY A 81 -5.74 -4.66 12.03
C GLY A 81 -5.33 -5.81 12.94
N GLU A 82 -4.46 -5.55 13.91
CA GLU A 82 -3.97 -6.58 14.85
C GLU A 82 -5.09 -7.26 15.65
N MET A 83 -6.12 -6.50 16.05
CA MET A 83 -7.27 -7.05 16.77
C MET A 83 -8.06 -8.04 15.91
N GLY A 84 -8.20 -7.74 14.62
CA GLY A 84 -8.80 -8.66 13.64
C GLY A 84 -7.98 -9.92 13.46
N ASN A 85 -6.66 -9.78 13.34
CA ASN A 85 -5.75 -10.93 13.24
C ASN A 85 -5.83 -11.82 14.49
N LYS A 86 -5.87 -11.21 15.68
CA LYS A 86 -6.05 -11.93 16.95
C LYS A 86 -7.38 -12.68 16.98
N PHE A 87 -8.48 -12.01 16.62
CA PHE A 87 -9.80 -12.62 16.55
C PHE A 87 -9.83 -13.82 15.61
N VAL A 88 -9.26 -13.70 14.40
CA VAL A 88 -9.17 -14.80 13.43
C VAL A 88 -8.39 -15.98 14.01
N ARG A 89 -7.22 -15.71 14.60
CA ARG A 89 -6.36 -16.74 15.18
C ARG A 89 -7.06 -17.51 16.29
N GLU A 90 -7.76 -16.83 17.18
CA GLU A 90 -8.40 -17.42 18.36
C GLU A 90 -9.70 -18.16 18.05
N ASN A 91 -10.47 -17.72 17.04
CA ASN A 91 -11.81 -18.28 16.78
C ASN A 91 -11.86 -19.24 15.58
N PHE A 92 -10.95 -19.11 14.61
CA PHE A 92 -10.98 -19.89 13.37
C PHE A 92 -9.67 -20.61 13.11
N GLY A 93 -8.55 -19.97 13.42
CA GLY A 93 -7.22 -20.31 12.91
C GLY A 93 -7.02 -19.79 11.48
N PHE A 94 -5.82 -19.27 11.18
CA PHE A 94 -5.55 -18.58 9.92
C PHE A 94 -5.81 -19.46 8.69
N ARG A 95 -5.36 -20.72 8.67
CA ARG A 95 -5.56 -21.62 7.51
C ARG A 95 -7.04 -21.81 7.16
N LYS A 96 -7.89 -22.13 8.14
CA LYS A 96 -9.33 -22.30 7.93
C LYS A 96 -10.01 -21.00 7.50
N PHE A 97 -9.53 -19.86 8.02
CA PHE A 97 -10.02 -18.55 7.60
C PHE A 97 -9.68 -18.26 6.13
N ILE A 98 -8.43 -18.55 5.73
CA ILE A 98 -7.98 -18.43 4.34
C ILE A 98 -8.79 -19.36 3.42
N GLU A 99 -8.89 -20.65 3.72
CA GLU A 99 -9.68 -21.62 2.93
C GLU A 99 -11.15 -21.20 2.74
N LYS A 100 -11.73 -20.54 3.75
CA LYS A 100 -13.12 -20.09 3.71
C LYS A 100 -13.31 -18.82 2.88
N PHE A 101 -12.41 -17.85 3.02
CA PHE A 101 -12.61 -16.50 2.52
C PHE A 101 -11.66 -16.10 1.42
N TYR A 102 -10.71 -16.94 1.02
CA TYR A 102 -9.76 -16.67 -0.03
C TYR A 102 -9.68 -17.90 -0.93
N SER A 103 -10.01 -17.69 -2.20
CA SER A 103 -9.89 -18.69 -3.25
C SER A 103 -9.62 -17.96 -4.56
N ARG A 104 -8.84 -18.59 -5.44
CA ARG A 104 -8.49 -18.02 -6.74
C ARG A 104 -9.70 -17.47 -7.51
N SER A 105 -10.80 -18.22 -7.57
CA SER A 105 -12.06 -17.83 -8.24
C SER A 105 -12.73 -16.55 -7.71
N ARG A 106 -12.28 -16.03 -6.57
CA ARG A 106 -12.79 -14.80 -5.96
C ARG A 106 -11.81 -13.63 -6.08
N ALA A 107 -10.60 -13.86 -6.57
CA ALA A 107 -9.67 -12.79 -6.91
C ALA A 107 -10.17 -11.99 -8.10
N VAL A 108 -9.72 -10.75 -8.20
CA VAL A 108 -10.07 -9.87 -9.31
C VAL A 108 -9.30 -10.30 -10.55
N GLU A 109 -9.92 -11.11 -11.42
CA GLU A 109 -9.26 -11.76 -12.57
C GLU A 109 -8.47 -10.77 -13.44
N LYS A 110 -8.99 -9.57 -13.64
CA LYS A 110 -8.30 -8.51 -14.40
C LYS A 110 -6.97 -8.09 -13.73
N ILE A 111 -6.94 -7.95 -12.42
CA ILE A 111 -5.73 -7.55 -11.66
C ILE A 111 -4.81 -8.76 -11.51
N LEU A 112 -5.37 -9.95 -11.28
CA LEU A 112 -4.61 -11.20 -11.24
C LEU A 112 -3.86 -11.46 -12.55
N GLY A 113 -4.50 -11.22 -13.69
CA GLY A 113 -3.85 -11.31 -15.00
C GLY A 113 -2.66 -10.36 -15.16
N VAL A 114 -2.72 -9.15 -14.56
CA VAL A 114 -1.59 -8.20 -14.51
C VAL A 114 -0.48 -8.70 -13.59
N VAL A 115 -0.84 -9.29 -12.45
CA VAL A 115 0.13 -9.89 -11.53
C VAL A 115 0.89 -11.03 -12.21
N GLU A 116 0.19 -11.87 -12.97
CA GLU A 116 0.76 -13.08 -13.59
C GLU A 116 1.45 -12.84 -14.96
N SER A 117 1.27 -11.68 -15.60
CA SER A 117 1.82 -11.38 -16.93
C SER A 117 3.32 -11.06 -16.95
N GLN A 118 4.15 -11.85 -16.24
CA GLN A 118 5.60 -11.63 -16.17
C GLN A 118 6.27 -11.82 -17.54
N THR A 119 7.06 -10.82 -17.96
CA THR A 119 7.87 -10.85 -19.19
C THR A 119 9.19 -10.12 -18.96
N GLU A 120 10.11 -10.12 -19.94
CA GLU A 120 11.35 -9.32 -19.86
C GLU A 120 11.09 -7.81 -19.66
N THR A 121 9.92 -7.32 -20.09
CA THR A 121 9.52 -5.92 -19.99
C THR A 121 8.45 -5.68 -18.94
N HIS A 122 7.89 -6.71 -18.32
CA HIS A 122 6.82 -6.58 -17.32
C HIS A 122 7.15 -7.38 -16.08
N THR A 123 7.33 -6.68 -14.97
CA THR A 123 7.53 -7.29 -13.67
C THR A 123 6.38 -6.94 -12.74
N SER A 124 5.96 -7.85 -11.88
CA SER A 124 4.92 -7.57 -10.87
C SER A 124 5.42 -7.84 -9.46
N LEU A 125 4.97 -6.99 -8.55
CA LEU A 125 5.24 -7.01 -7.12
C LEU A 125 3.91 -6.93 -6.39
N ILE A 126 3.66 -7.87 -5.47
CA ILE A 126 2.63 -7.70 -4.45
C ILE A 126 3.26 -6.94 -3.28
N LEU A 127 2.75 -5.75 -2.99
CA LEU A 127 3.25 -4.89 -1.91
C LEU A 127 2.11 -4.54 -0.97
N THR A 128 2.05 -5.23 0.16
CA THR A 128 0.90 -5.15 1.08
C THR A 128 1.32 -4.88 2.52
N ALA A 129 0.36 -4.41 3.32
CA ALA A 129 0.57 -4.17 4.74
C ALA A 129 -0.11 -5.24 5.60
N GLY A 130 0.52 -5.67 6.68
CA GLY A 130 -0.06 -6.60 7.65
C GLY A 130 0.94 -7.62 8.18
N MET A 131 0.41 -8.73 8.68
CA MET A 131 1.20 -9.83 9.23
C MET A 131 1.73 -10.71 8.10
N GLN A 132 3.05 -10.87 8.01
CA GLN A 132 3.73 -11.62 6.95
C GLN A 132 3.12 -13.01 6.72
N ASP A 133 3.08 -13.86 7.76
CA ASP A 133 2.54 -15.22 7.66
C ASP A 133 1.12 -15.27 7.08
N LEU A 134 0.28 -14.28 7.41
CA LEU A 134 -1.08 -14.22 6.92
C LEU A 134 -1.14 -13.79 5.44
N GLN A 135 -0.32 -12.82 5.04
CA GLN A 135 -0.22 -12.38 3.66
C GLN A 135 0.38 -13.47 2.77
N GLU A 136 1.31 -14.25 3.31
CA GLU A 136 1.85 -15.44 2.65
C GLU A 136 0.73 -16.45 2.35
N LEU A 137 -0.03 -16.85 3.37
CA LEU A 137 -1.15 -17.79 3.17
C LEU A 137 -2.19 -17.30 2.16
N LYS A 138 -2.48 -15.99 2.12
CA LYS A 138 -3.41 -15.42 1.15
C LYS A 138 -2.90 -15.55 -0.28
N VAL A 139 -1.66 -15.17 -0.55
CA VAL A 139 -1.10 -15.26 -1.91
C VAL A 139 -0.99 -16.72 -2.35
N ASP A 140 -0.63 -17.63 -1.43
CA ASP A 140 -0.59 -19.07 -1.73
C ASP A 140 -1.98 -19.62 -2.11
N SER A 141 -3.05 -19.13 -1.48
CA SER A 141 -4.43 -19.52 -1.82
C SER A 141 -4.91 -19.06 -3.19
N LEU A 142 -4.15 -18.19 -3.86
CA LEU A 142 -4.40 -17.74 -5.22
C LEU A 142 -3.54 -18.49 -6.26
N ASP A 143 -2.72 -19.47 -5.84
CA ASP A 143 -1.79 -20.20 -6.69
C ASP A 143 -0.78 -19.28 -7.44
N ILE A 144 -0.46 -18.13 -6.86
CA ILE A 144 0.49 -17.19 -7.46
C ILE A 144 1.92 -17.71 -7.26
N CYS A 145 2.66 -17.88 -8.37
CA CYS A 145 4.04 -18.35 -8.35
C CYS A 145 4.97 -17.35 -7.66
N ARG A 146 5.52 -17.72 -6.49
CA ARG A 146 6.43 -16.87 -5.68
C ARG A 146 7.77 -16.59 -6.33
N GLU A 147 8.21 -17.48 -7.22
CA GLU A 147 9.44 -17.28 -7.99
C GLU A 147 9.27 -16.21 -9.06
N SER A 148 8.05 -16.01 -9.54
CA SER A 148 7.73 -15.06 -10.61
C SER A 148 7.17 -13.74 -10.09
N VAL A 149 6.50 -13.75 -8.92
CA VAL A 149 5.90 -12.57 -8.32
C VAL A 149 6.40 -12.42 -6.90
N ALA A 150 7.18 -11.36 -6.66
CA ALA A 150 7.66 -11.03 -5.33
C ALA A 150 6.49 -10.62 -4.42
N LEU A 151 6.53 -11.04 -3.15
CA LEU A 151 5.69 -10.50 -2.08
C LEU A 151 6.56 -9.71 -1.12
N ILE A 152 6.24 -8.44 -0.92
CA ILE A 152 6.75 -7.64 0.19
C ILE A 152 5.61 -7.32 1.13
N THR A 153 5.79 -7.66 2.40
CA THR A 153 4.87 -7.30 3.47
C THR A 153 5.52 -6.26 4.37
N VAL A 154 4.77 -5.20 4.68
CA VAL A 154 5.18 -4.16 5.64
C VAL A 154 4.24 -4.11 6.84
N ASP A 155 4.73 -3.67 7.99
CA ASP A 155 3.87 -3.54 9.18
C ASP A 155 2.75 -2.51 8.99
N PHE A 156 3.03 -1.43 8.24
CA PHE A 156 2.12 -0.30 8.04
C PHE A 156 2.15 0.18 6.60
N ALA A 157 0.99 0.53 6.04
CA ALA A 157 0.84 0.99 4.65
C ALA A 157 1.77 2.17 4.30
N LEU A 158 2.00 3.09 5.22
CA LEU A 158 2.91 4.22 5.02
C LEU A 158 4.37 3.82 4.72
N LYS A 159 4.79 2.58 5.04
CA LYS A 159 6.15 2.09 4.71
C LYS A 159 6.28 1.63 3.26
N LYS A 160 5.16 1.40 2.54
CA LYS A 160 5.18 0.86 1.17
C LYS A 160 6.02 1.71 0.19
N PRO A 161 5.95 3.05 0.17
CA PRO A 161 6.79 3.86 -0.71
C PRO A 161 8.29 3.58 -0.56
N LEU A 162 8.77 3.48 0.68
CA LEU A 162 10.18 3.21 0.95
C LEU A 162 10.57 1.78 0.52
N GLU A 163 9.72 0.79 0.80
CA GLU A 163 9.97 -0.59 0.39
C GLU A 163 9.89 -0.80 -1.12
N LEU A 164 9.07 -0.03 -1.84
CA LEU A 164 9.08 0.01 -3.30
C LEU A 164 10.46 0.46 -3.82
N ILE A 165 11.02 1.53 -3.25
CA ILE A 165 12.36 2.00 -3.65
C ILE A 165 13.43 0.95 -3.33
N LYS A 166 13.38 0.34 -2.14
CA LYS A 166 14.32 -0.74 -1.77
C LYS A 166 14.18 -1.93 -2.70
N TYR A 167 12.97 -2.35 -3.07
CA TYR A 167 12.75 -3.43 -4.03
C TYR A 167 13.41 -3.14 -5.37
N ILE A 168 13.26 -1.91 -5.90
CA ILE A 168 13.90 -1.49 -7.15
C ILE A 168 15.43 -1.63 -7.06
N ILE A 169 16.02 -1.18 -5.95
CA ILE A 169 17.48 -1.21 -5.76
C ILE A 169 17.99 -2.62 -5.48
N ASP A 170 17.31 -3.37 -4.62
CA ASP A 170 17.85 -4.57 -4.00
C ASP A 170 17.44 -5.86 -4.71
N THR A 171 16.30 -5.84 -5.40
CA THR A 171 15.76 -7.01 -6.10
C THR A 171 15.70 -6.77 -7.61
N LEU A 172 15.10 -5.67 -8.06
CA LEU A 172 14.90 -5.42 -9.49
C LEU A 172 16.22 -5.10 -10.21
N LYS A 173 17.12 -4.36 -9.54
CA LYS A 173 18.46 -3.98 -10.04
C LYS A 173 18.46 -3.12 -11.31
N TYR A 174 17.33 -2.54 -11.66
CA TYR A 174 17.20 -1.53 -12.72
C TYR A 174 16.06 -0.57 -12.37
N VAL A 175 16.09 0.64 -12.92
CA VAL A 175 15.00 1.62 -12.79
C VAL A 175 13.99 1.42 -13.94
N PRO A 176 12.72 1.10 -13.67
CA PRO A 176 11.73 0.91 -14.72
C PRO A 176 11.32 2.24 -15.36
N GLY A 177 10.91 2.21 -16.62
CA GLY A 177 10.38 3.39 -17.32
C GLY A 177 8.97 3.75 -16.86
N LYS A 178 8.20 2.74 -16.43
CA LYS A 178 6.85 2.93 -15.90
C LYS A 178 6.62 2.11 -14.62
N ILE A 179 5.94 2.71 -13.66
CA ILE A 179 5.41 2.03 -12.48
C ILE A 179 3.90 2.23 -12.46
N ILE A 180 3.14 1.15 -12.33
CA ILE A 180 1.69 1.18 -12.15
C ILE A 180 1.36 0.61 -10.77
N ILE A 181 0.74 1.42 -9.92
CA ILE A 181 0.38 1.06 -8.54
C ILE A 181 -1.14 0.86 -8.49
N TYR A 182 -1.58 -0.36 -8.18
CA TYR A 182 -2.97 -0.69 -7.91
C TYR A 182 -3.16 -0.73 -6.40
N GLU A 183 -4.02 0.13 -5.86
CA GLU A 183 -4.17 0.33 -4.42
C GLU A 183 -5.58 0.83 -4.07
N ASP A 184 -6.21 0.32 -3.01
CA ASP A 184 -7.53 0.77 -2.57
C ASP A 184 -7.45 2.08 -1.78
N LYS A 185 -6.32 2.27 -1.08
CA LYS A 185 -5.95 3.44 -0.27
C LYS A 185 -4.62 4.06 -0.73
N PRO A 186 -4.60 4.75 -1.88
CA PRO A 186 -3.38 5.29 -2.50
C PRO A 186 -2.73 6.41 -1.69
N GLU A 187 -3.41 6.93 -0.66
CA GLU A 187 -2.93 8.04 0.16
C GLU A 187 -1.56 7.73 0.80
N CYS A 188 -1.24 6.44 1.00
CA CYS A 188 0.07 6.01 1.47
C CYS A 188 1.22 6.28 0.49
N PHE A 189 0.96 6.29 -0.82
CA PHE A 189 1.91 6.68 -1.86
C PHE A 189 1.81 8.15 -2.23
N GLU A 190 0.59 8.69 -2.32
CA GLU A 190 0.37 10.08 -2.70
C GLU A 190 1.05 11.06 -1.73
N GLY A 191 1.05 10.74 -0.43
CA GLY A 191 1.75 11.53 0.58
C GLY A 191 3.27 11.62 0.39
N GLU A 192 3.87 10.68 -0.34
CA GLU A 192 5.32 10.60 -0.58
C GLU A 192 5.69 10.82 -2.06
N MET A 193 4.71 11.11 -2.92
CA MET A 193 4.91 11.10 -4.37
C MET A 193 6.00 12.06 -4.83
N GLN A 194 6.14 13.21 -4.17
CA GLN A 194 7.22 14.15 -4.47
C GLN A 194 8.60 13.53 -4.26
N SER A 195 8.82 12.83 -3.15
CA SER A 195 10.09 12.14 -2.86
C SER A 195 10.33 10.98 -3.81
N ILE A 196 9.29 10.20 -4.15
CA ILE A 196 9.40 9.11 -5.13
C ILE A 196 9.83 9.68 -6.49
N ARG A 197 9.22 10.78 -6.95
CA ARG A 197 9.59 11.43 -8.22
C ARG A 197 10.99 12.04 -8.21
N GLN A 198 11.46 12.55 -7.08
CA GLN A 198 12.84 13.02 -6.95
C GLN A 198 13.85 11.88 -7.09
N LEU A 199 13.52 10.70 -6.55
CA LEU A 199 14.35 9.50 -6.66
C LEU A 199 14.27 8.84 -8.05
N LEU A 200 13.11 8.92 -8.70
CA LEU A 200 12.81 8.28 -9.99
C LEU A 200 12.40 9.32 -11.05
N PRO A 201 13.25 10.30 -11.38
CA PRO A 201 12.85 11.48 -12.17
C PRO A 201 12.53 11.17 -13.64
N LYS A 202 12.88 9.97 -14.13
CA LYS A 202 12.62 9.54 -15.52
C LYS A 202 11.50 8.52 -15.65
N THR A 203 10.91 8.10 -14.53
CA THR A 203 9.91 7.04 -14.49
C THR A 203 8.51 7.65 -14.47
N GLU A 204 7.65 7.23 -15.39
CA GLU A 204 6.21 7.52 -15.28
C GLU A 204 5.61 6.71 -14.14
N ILE A 205 4.90 7.38 -13.22
CA ILE A 205 4.21 6.72 -12.12
C ILE A 205 2.71 6.89 -12.31
N VAL A 206 1.99 5.77 -12.36
CA VAL A 206 0.53 5.72 -12.44
C VAL A 206 0.02 5.13 -11.13
N VAL A 207 -0.92 5.81 -10.48
CA VAL A 207 -1.61 5.29 -9.31
C VAL A 207 -3.08 5.08 -9.68
N ASP A 208 -3.48 3.82 -9.72
CA ASP A 208 -4.84 3.36 -9.99
C ASP A 208 -5.51 3.04 -8.65
N LYS A 209 -6.38 3.94 -8.19
CA LYS A 209 -7.22 3.72 -7.02
C LYS A 209 -8.30 2.71 -7.35
N VAL A 210 -8.24 1.53 -6.74
CA VAL A 210 -9.14 0.42 -7.05
C VAL A 210 -10.32 0.41 -6.09
N PHE A 211 -11.53 0.34 -6.64
CA PHE A 211 -12.75 0.10 -5.86
C PHE A 211 -13.35 -1.23 -6.29
N LEU A 212 -13.48 -2.16 -5.35
CA LEU A 212 -14.06 -3.48 -5.61
C LEU A 212 -15.53 -3.53 -5.20
N ASN A 213 -16.31 -4.25 -6.00
CA ASN A 213 -17.64 -4.68 -5.59
C ASN A 213 -17.54 -5.85 -4.57
N PRO A 214 -18.63 -6.18 -3.88
CA PRO A 214 -18.73 -7.42 -3.13
C PRO A 214 -18.41 -8.65 -4.00
N PRO A 215 -17.80 -9.70 -3.44
CA PRO A 215 -17.61 -10.97 -4.12
C PRO A 215 -18.94 -11.52 -4.68
N GLY A 216 -18.89 -12.17 -5.85
CA GLY A 216 -20.06 -12.75 -6.51
C GLY A 216 -20.84 -11.82 -7.45
N MET A 217 -20.49 -10.53 -7.54
CA MET A 217 -20.99 -9.66 -8.60
C MET A 217 -20.31 -9.98 -9.95
N MET A 218 -21.07 -9.94 -11.05
CA MET A 218 -20.53 -10.18 -12.41
C MET A 218 -19.33 -9.28 -12.76
N LYS A 219 -19.29 -8.05 -12.21
CA LYS A 219 -18.17 -7.13 -12.36
C LYS A 219 -17.50 -6.96 -10.99
N GLN A 220 -16.30 -7.50 -10.83
CA GLN A 220 -15.54 -7.41 -9.56
C GLN A 220 -14.96 -6.02 -9.31
N ILE A 221 -14.58 -5.29 -10.37
CA ILE A 221 -14.11 -3.91 -10.28
C ILE A 221 -15.30 -2.95 -10.42
N HIS A 222 -15.58 -2.19 -9.37
CA HIS A 222 -16.56 -1.11 -9.42
C HIS A 222 -16.08 0.01 -10.34
N SER A 223 -14.95 0.62 -9.97
CA SER A 223 -14.28 1.70 -10.69
C SER A 223 -12.77 1.63 -10.46
N ILE A 224 -12.02 2.31 -11.34
CA ILE A 224 -10.62 2.66 -11.14
C ILE A 224 -10.53 4.17 -11.36
N GLU A 225 -9.97 4.88 -10.38
CA GLU A 225 -9.63 6.30 -10.53
C GLU A 225 -8.12 6.40 -10.73
N GLN A 226 -7.70 7.05 -11.82
CA GLN A 226 -6.31 7.06 -12.24
C GLN A 226 -5.66 8.43 -12.03
N ASN A 227 -4.53 8.43 -11.32
CA ASN A 227 -3.65 9.58 -11.17
C ASN A 227 -2.32 9.31 -11.90
N ILE A 228 -1.99 10.15 -12.90
CA ILE A 228 -0.77 9.99 -13.71
C ILE A 228 0.25 11.07 -13.33
N TYR A 229 1.43 10.64 -12.93
CA TYR A 229 2.59 11.46 -12.65
C TYR A 229 3.62 11.24 -13.75
N LYS A 230 3.55 12.09 -14.77
CA LYS A 230 4.48 12.05 -15.90
C LYS A 230 5.87 12.55 -15.51
N VAL A 231 6.85 12.15 -16.32
CA VAL A 231 8.24 12.66 -16.31
C VAL A 231 8.22 14.19 -16.42
#